data_AF-A0A2G0W644-F1
#
_entry.id   AF-A0A2G0W644-F1
#
_cell.length_a   1.000
_cell.length_b   1.000
_cell.length_c   1.000
_cell.angle_alpha   90.00
_cell.angle_beta   90.00
_cell.angle_gamma   90.00
#
_symmetry.space_group_name_H-M   'P 1'
#
loop_
_entity.id
_entity.type
_entity.pdbx_description
1 polymer ?
#
loop_
_entity_poly.entity_id
_entity_poly.type
_entity_poly.pdbx_seq_one_letter_code
_entity_poly.pdbx_strand_id
1 'polypeptide(L)'
;MRLYLTLGLLLLAGCTHPPQTPDINGLWINQALIDEAAQGRPLNTSGVNLEWSINTRTGKAQMSNAFELGEGQLRQTSPTAWTVDYNGYGTDKLRVDGERLVQLAKDHNPQQVFSRPANAARTGEPRSDTFRHALYAAYMAGPWKIIEGPGTGDTVIFAADGGVTGFPRYDQYELCLGGDCSSQGAGNDTLSLYKGNKADGWIFVRQGQRLELFHQINLSRPDEIPELTPGPRQWVLEKQ
;
A
#
# COMPACT_ATOMS: atom_id res chain seq x y z
N MET A 1 -78.38 19.80 -22.61
CA MET A 1 -77.03 20.40 -22.67
C MET A 1 -76.08 19.43 -21.98
N ARG A 2 -75.23 18.73 -22.75
CA ARG A 2 -74.33 17.67 -22.25
C ARG A 2 -73.03 18.33 -21.77
N LEU A 3 -72.58 18.05 -20.54
CA LEU A 3 -71.28 18.46 -20.04
C LEU A 3 -70.47 17.19 -19.74
N TYR A 4 -69.55 16.84 -20.65
CA TYR A 4 -68.59 15.76 -20.45
C TYR A 4 -67.36 16.35 -19.76
N LEU A 5 -67.10 15.95 -18.50
CA LEU A 5 -65.83 16.19 -17.84
C LEU A 5 -64.91 15.00 -18.13
N THR A 6 -63.90 15.23 -18.97
CA THR A 6 -62.80 14.30 -19.24
C THR A 6 -61.80 14.34 -18.09
N LEU A 7 -61.67 13.23 -17.36
CA LEU A 7 -60.65 13.03 -16.32
C LEU A 7 -59.39 12.45 -16.98
N GLY A 8 -58.35 13.27 -17.16
CA GLY A 8 -57.07 12.84 -17.71
C GLY A 8 -56.16 12.27 -16.61
N LEU A 9 -55.85 10.97 -16.67
CA LEU A 9 -54.78 10.35 -15.88
C LEU A 9 -53.41 10.73 -16.48
N LEU A 10 -52.66 11.55 -15.75
CA LEU A 10 -51.22 11.74 -15.98
C LEU A 10 -50.46 10.56 -15.35
N LEU A 11 -50.17 9.54 -16.15
CA LEU A 11 -49.19 8.51 -15.80
C LEU A 11 -47.78 9.11 -15.90
N LEU A 12 -47.28 9.66 -14.79
CA LEU A 12 -45.86 9.97 -14.61
C LEU A 12 -45.09 8.65 -14.46
N ALA A 13 -44.85 7.96 -15.57
CA ALA A 13 -43.82 6.92 -15.64
C ALA A 13 -42.46 7.62 -15.53
N GLY A 14 -41.99 7.82 -14.30
CA GLY A 14 -40.63 8.24 -14.04
C GLY A 14 -39.68 7.20 -14.62
N CYS A 15 -38.85 7.60 -15.58
CA CYS A 15 -37.74 6.81 -16.04
C CYS A 15 -36.81 6.55 -14.85
N THR A 16 -36.98 5.40 -14.19
CA THR A 16 -35.96 4.88 -13.29
C THR A 16 -34.78 4.51 -14.17
N HIS A 17 -33.81 5.42 -14.31
CA HIS A 17 -32.51 5.05 -14.84
C HIS A 17 -32.03 3.84 -14.02
N PRO A 18 -31.62 2.73 -14.65
CA PRO A 18 -30.99 1.65 -13.91
C PRO A 18 -29.81 2.26 -13.14
N PRO A 19 -29.63 1.93 -11.85
CA PRO A 19 -28.54 2.48 -11.06
C PRO A 19 -27.25 2.24 -11.82
N GLN A 20 -26.52 3.32 -12.10
CA GLN A 20 -25.24 3.22 -12.78
C GLN A 20 -24.33 2.32 -11.96
N THR A 21 -23.82 1.25 -12.57
CA THR A 21 -22.78 0.42 -11.98
C THR A 21 -21.62 1.33 -11.56
N PRO A 22 -21.19 1.33 -10.28
CA PRO A 22 -20.08 2.15 -9.84
C PRO A 22 -18.81 1.83 -10.65
N ASP A 23 -18.08 2.87 -11.04
CA ASP A 23 -16.81 2.68 -11.75
C ASP A 23 -15.71 2.26 -10.78
N ILE A 24 -15.30 0.99 -10.88
CA ILE A 24 -14.18 0.41 -10.11
C ILE A 24 -12.86 0.42 -10.87
N ASN A 25 -12.83 0.88 -12.11
CA ASN A 25 -11.62 0.87 -12.93
C ASN A 25 -10.53 1.75 -12.31
N GLY A 26 -9.28 1.31 -12.43
CA GLY A 26 -8.09 2.02 -11.94
C GLY A 26 -7.49 1.43 -10.68
N LEU A 27 -6.71 2.28 -9.98
CA LEU A 27 -5.92 1.91 -8.82
C LEU A 27 -6.66 2.21 -7.51
N TRP A 28 -6.43 1.34 -6.53
CA TRP A 28 -6.96 1.42 -5.18
C TRP A 28 -5.86 1.02 -4.21
N ILE A 29 -5.60 1.84 -3.19
CA ILE A 29 -4.54 1.60 -2.19
C ILE A 29 -5.13 1.48 -0.79
N ASN A 30 -4.47 0.71 0.08
CA ASN A 30 -4.85 0.55 1.47
C ASN A 30 -4.42 1.78 2.29
N GLN A 31 -5.16 2.87 2.12
CA GLN A 31 -4.85 4.18 2.71
C GLN A 31 -4.75 4.13 4.25
N ALA A 32 -5.52 3.25 4.91
CA ALA A 32 -5.48 3.12 6.36
C ALA A 32 -4.09 2.73 6.89
N LEU A 33 -3.38 1.83 6.19
CA LEU A 33 -2.00 1.46 6.55
C LEU A 33 -1.04 2.65 6.43
N ILE A 34 -1.23 3.47 5.40
CA ILE A 34 -0.42 4.68 5.17
C ILE A 34 -0.70 5.71 6.28
N ASP A 35 -1.98 5.91 6.63
CA ASP A 35 -2.40 6.84 7.66
C ASP A 35 -1.91 6.43 9.06
N GLU A 36 -1.89 5.12 9.35
CA GLU A 36 -1.31 4.58 10.58
C GLU A 36 0.21 4.77 10.62
N ALA A 37 0.89 4.44 9.51
CA ALA A 37 2.33 4.62 9.39
C ALA A 37 2.71 6.11 9.52
N ALA A 38 1.94 7.04 8.93
CA ALA A 38 2.19 8.48 8.97
C ALA A 38 2.32 9.03 10.41
N GLN A 39 1.65 8.40 11.38
CA GLN A 39 1.76 8.72 12.81
C GLN A 39 3.11 8.33 13.44
N GLY A 40 4.01 7.73 12.67
CA GLY A 40 5.33 7.27 13.11
C GLY A 40 5.24 6.04 13.99
N ARG A 41 4.30 5.13 13.68
CA ARG A 41 4.19 3.79 14.27
C ARG A 41 4.96 2.77 13.43
N PRO A 42 5.26 1.57 13.96
CA PRO A 42 5.84 0.48 13.18
C PRO A 42 4.98 0.11 11.96
N LEU A 43 5.60 -0.44 10.93
CA LEU A 43 4.89 -0.87 9.73
C LEU A 43 4.11 -2.17 10.04
N ASN A 44 2.80 -2.15 9.76
CA ASN A 44 1.93 -3.32 9.96
C ASN A 44 1.33 -3.79 8.63
N THR A 45 2.19 -4.20 7.71
CA THR A 45 1.81 -4.61 6.34
C THR A 45 1.77 -6.12 6.15
N SER A 46 2.04 -6.91 7.19
CA SER A 46 2.08 -8.37 7.10
C SER A 46 0.69 -8.97 6.84
N GLY A 47 0.61 -9.89 5.88
CA GLY A 47 -0.61 -10.65 5.59
C GLY A 47 -1.78 -9.85 4.99
N VAL A 48 -1.54 -8.61 4.56
CA VAL A 48 -2.57 -7.73 3.97
C VAL A 48 -2.24 -7.38 2.53
N ASN A 49 -3.29 -7.06 1.77
CA ASN A 49 -3.14 -6.55 0.42
C ASN A 49 -2.94 -5.04 0.51
N LEU A 50 -1.96 -4.54 -0.23
CA LEU A 50 -1.56 -3.14 -0.19
C LEU A 50 -2.29 -2.33 -1.25
N GLU A 51 -2.57 -2.96 -2.40
CA GLU A 51 -3.24 -2.29 -3.51
C GLU A 51 -3.92 -3.25 -4.48
N TRP A 52 -4.86 -2.68 -5.23
CA TRP A 52 -5.56 -3.29 -6.35
C TRP A 52 -5.42 -2.42 -7.61
N SER A 53 -5.19 -3.06 -8.75
CA SER A 53 -5.24 -2.50 -10.10
C SER A 53 -6.33 -3.22 -10.89
N ILE A 54 -7.41 -2.50 -11.21
CA ILE A 54 -8.61 -3.06 -11.83
C ILE A 54 -8.77 -2.52 -13.25
N ASN A 55 -8.93 -3.41 -14.22
CA ASN A 55 -9.25 -3.07 -15.60
C ASN A 55 -10.55 -3.74 -16.05
N THR A 56 -11.65 -3.00 -15.94
CA THR A 56 -12.99 -3.50 -16.29
C THR A 56 -13.14 -3.73 -17.80
N ARG A 57 -12.38 -3.02 -18.64
CA ARG A 57 -12.39 -3.20 -20.10
C ARG A 57 -11.80 -4.53 -20.53
N THR A 58 -10.76 -4.99 -19.82
CA THR A 58 -10.15 -6.30 -20.11
C THR A 58 -10.67 -7.41 -19.21
N GLY A 59 -11.58 -7.11 -18.27
CA GLY A 59 -12.07 -8.09 -17.30
C GLY A 59 -10.96 -8.64 -16.40
N LYS A 60 -9.96 -7.83 -16.03
CA LYS A 60 -8.82 -8.25 -15.20
C LYS A 60 -8.72 -7.43 -13.92
N ALA A 61 -8.25 -8.05 -12.86
CA ALA A 61 -7.83 -7.38 -11.64
C ALA A 61 -6.51 -7.97 -11.14
N GLN A 62 -5.65 -7.10 -10.61
CA GLN A 62 -4.37 -7.43 -10.03
C GLN A 62 -4.35 -6.92 -8.59
N MET A 63 -3.85 -7.71 -7.66
CA MET A 63 -3.56 -7.29 -6.29
C MET A 63 -2.05 -7.36 -6.03
N SER A 64 -1.56 -6.59 -5.06
CA SER A 64 -0.20 -6.72 -4.53
C SER A 64 -0.21 -6.75 -3.01
N ASN A 65 0.68 -7.55 -2.42
CA ASN A 65 1.02 -7.54 -0.99
C ASN A 65 2.52 -7.22 -0.76
N ALA A 66 3.15 -6.49 -1.69
CA ALA A 66 4.59 -6.22 -1.79
C ALA A 66 5.53 -7.41 -2.03
N PHE A 67 5.07 -8.66 -1.88
CA PHE A 67 5.86 -9.85 -2.21
C PHE A 67 5.32 -10.56 -3.47
N GLU A 68 4.00 -10.74 -3.51
CA GLU A 68 3.28 -11.37 -4.60
C GLU A 68 2.47 -10.35 -5.40
N LEU A 69 2.31 -10.67 -6.68
CA LEU A 69 1.35 -10.06 -7.59
C LEU A 69 0.35 -11.12 -8.01
N GLY A 70 -0.89 -11.00 -7.51
CA GLY A 70 -1.98 -11.90 -7.89
C GLY A 70 -2.81 -11.29 -9.02
N GLU A 71 -2.80 -11.91 -10.21
CA GLU A 71 -3.69 -11.53 -11.33
C GLU A 71 -4.83 -12.54 -11.50
N GLY A 72 -6.06 -12.03 -11.59
CA GLY A 72 -7.25 -12.85 -11.82
C GLY A 72 -8.26 -12.24 -12.79
N GLN A 73 -9.22 -13.06 -13.20
CA GLN A 73 -10.34 -12.68 -14.04
C GLN A 73 -11.41 -11.99 -13.20
N LEU A 74 -11.74 -10.76 -13.54
CA LEU A 74 -12.75 -9.95 -12.89
C LEU A 74 -14.13 -10.26 -13.48
N ARG A 75 -15.06 -10.73 -12.65
CA ARG A 75 -16.44 -11.00 -13.02
C ARG A 75 -17.38 -10.23 -12.13
N GLN A 76 -18.27 -9.44 -12.73
CA GLN A 76 -19.32 -8.77 -11.97
C GLN A 76 -20.37 -9.79 -11.52
N THR A 77 -20.69 -9.81 -10.23
CA THR A 77 -21.66 -10.72 -9.62
C THR A 77 -22.94 -10.01 -9.18
N SER A 78 -22.88 -8.70 -8.94
CA SER A 78 -24.04 -7.83 -8.71
C SER A 78 -23.72 -6.38 -9.13
N PRO A 79 -24.68 -5.44 -9.13
CA PRO A 79 -24.42 -4.05 -9.49
C PRO A 79 -23.27 -3.39 -8.73
N THR A 80 -22.98 -3.82 -7.50
CA THR A 80 -21.92 -3.25 -6.64
C THR A 80 -20.91 -4.29 -6.18
N ALA A 81 -20.89 -5.50 -6.76
CA ALA A 81 -19.98 -6.57 -6.35
C ALA A 81 -19.36 -7.33 -7.51
N TRP A 82 -18.11 -7.75 -7.30
CA TRP A 82 -17.29 -8.48 -8.25
C TRP A 82 -16.56 -9.63 -7.56
N THR A 83 -16.24 -10.64 -8.34
CA THR A 83 -15.33 -11.72 -7.97
C THR A 83 -14.10 -11.65 -8.86
N VAL A 84 -12.92 -11.74 -8.26
CA VAL A 84 -11.65 -11.95 -8.95
C VAL A 84 -11.33 -13.43 -8.86
N ASP A 85 -11.32 -14.13 -9.98
CA ASP A 85 -11.03 -15.56 -10.08
C ASP A 85 -9.60 -15.79 -10.54
N TYR A 86 -8.80 -16.45 -9.71
CA TYR A 86 -7.40 -16.77 -10.00
C TYR A 86 -7.26 -18.09 -10.78
N ASN A 87 -8.19 -18.38 -11.69
CA ASN A 87 -8.22 -19.58 -12.53
C ASN A 87 -8.11 -20.89 -11.73
N GLY A 88 -8.86 -20.98 -10.62
CA GLY A 88 -8.90 -22.18 -9.77
C GLY A 88 -7.95 -22.18 -8.57
N TYR A 89 -7.06 -21.20 -8.43
CA TYR A 89 -6.20 -21.04 -7.24
C TYR A 89 -6.88 -20.27 -6.09
N GLY A 90 -8.14 -19.88 -6.28
CA GLY A 90 -8.93 -19.15 -5.29
C GLY A 90 -9.71 -18.02 -5.93
N THR A 91 -10.46 -17.29 -5.11
CA THR A 91 -11.21 -16.11 -5.56
C THR A 91 -11.18 -15.01 -4.52
N ASP A 92 -11.07 -13.75 -4.89
CA ASP A 92 -11.35 -12.61 -4.00
C ASP A 92 -12.69 -11.99 -4.32
N LYS A 93 -13.42 -11.53 -3.30
CA LYS A 93 -14.71 -10.84 -3.48
C LYS A 93 -14.54 -9.37 -3.18
N LEU A 94 -14.93 -8.53 -4.14
CA LEU A 94 -14.85 -7.08 -4.07
C LEU A 94 -16.26 -6.48 -4.05
N ARG A 95 -16.44 -5.41 -3.29
CA ARG A 95 -17.68 -4.62 -3.22
C ARG A 95 -17.34 -3.14 -3.22
N VAL A 96 -18.14 -2.32 -3.87
CA VAL A 96 -18.07 -0.86 -3.72
C VAL A 96 -18.99 -0.41 -2.60
N ASP A 97 -18.47 0.47 -1.75
CA ASP A 97 -19.20 1.13 -0.68
C ASP A 97 -18.88 2.63 -0.71
N GLY A 98 -19.76 3.42 -1.35
CA GLY A 98 -19.49 4.82 -1.66
C GLY A 98 -18.26 5.00 -2.54
N GLU A 99 -17.27 5.73 -2.05
CA GLU A 99 -15.98 5.97 -2.74
C GLU A 99 -14.90 4.94 -2.39
N ARG A 100 -15.26 3.84 -1.73
CA ARG A 100 -14.32 2.83 -1.23
C ARG A 100 -14.52 1.51 -1.95
N LEU A 101 -13.40 0.81 -2.18
CA LEU A 101 -13.39 -0.59 -2.59
C LEU A 101 -13.18 -1.44 -1.34
N VAL A 102 -14.06 -2.41 -1.12
CA VAL A 102 -14.01 -3.34 0.01
C VAL A 102 -13.69 -4.73 -0.52
N GLN A 103 -12.57 -5.29 -0.09
CA GLN A 103 -12.30 -6.71 -0.25
C GLN A 103 -12.88 -7.45 0.95
N LEU A 104 -13.83 -8.35 0.69
CA LEU A 104 -14.50 -9.11 1.74
C LEU A 104 -13.54 -10.08 2.42
N ALA A 105 -13.80 -10.34 3.70
CA ALA A 105 -13.03 -11.31 4.47
C ALA A 105 -13.12 -12.71 3.85
N LYS A 106 -12.04 -13.48 4.06
CA LYS A 106 -11.95 -14.92 3.87
C LYS A 106 -11.55 -15.56 5.19
N ASP A 107 -11.57 -16.89 5.25
CA ASP A 107 -11.28 -17.68 6.46
C ASP A 107 -10.06 -17.17 7.26
N HIS A 108 -8.96 -16.81 6.59
CA HIS A 108 -7.73 -16.33 7.24
C HIS A 108 -7.35 -14.88 6.93
N ASN A 109 -8.12 -14.19 6.07
CA ASN A 109 -7.82 -12.82 5.67
C ASN A 109 -8.96 -11.90 6.10
N PRO A 110 -8.70 -10.91 6.98
CA PRO A 110 -9.74 -9.98 7.38
C PRO A 110 -10.23 -9.14 6.19
N GLN A 111 -11.40 -8.53 6.36
CA GLN A 111 -11.90 -7.56 5.38
C GLN A 111 -10.91 -6.39 5.27
N GLN A 112 -10.65 -5.93 4.05
CA GLN A 112 -9.76 -4.81 3.76
C GLN A 112 -10.49 -3.73 2.97
N VAL A 113 -10.09 -2.48 3.20
CA VAL A 113 -10.73 -1.30 2.60
C VAL A 113 -9.68 -0.48 1.87
N PHE A 114 -9.99 -0.11 0.64
CA PHE A 114 -9.10 0.60 -0.25
C PHE A 114 -9.76 1.89 -0.74
N SER A 115 -8.94 2.90 -0.94
CA SER A 115 -9.34 4.21 -1.46
C SER A 115 -8.56 4.50 -2.73
N ARG A 116 -9.09 5.38 -3.58
CA ARG A 116 -8.33 5.86 -4.73
C ARG A 116 -7.12 6.67 -4.23
N PRO A 117 -5.93 6.50 -4.82
CA PRO A 117 -4.77 7.29 -4.43
C PRO A 117 -5.01 8.77 -4.76
N ALA A 118 -4.67 9.67 -3.84
CA ALA A 118 -4.83 11.12 -4.05
C ALA A 118 -3.98 11.64 -5.22
N ASN A 119 -2.80 11.04 -5.41
CA ASN A 119 -1.94 11.25 -6.56
C ASN A 119 -1.94 9.97 -7.38
N ALA A 120 -2.73 9.92 -8.47
CA ALA A 120 -2.65 8.81 -9.41
C ALA A 120 -1.22 8.72 -9.96
N ALA A 121 -0.59 7.55 -9.85
CA ALA A 121 0.73 7.29 -10.43
C ALA A 121 0.78 7.79 -11.88
N ARG A 122 1.90 8.43 -12.25
CA ARG A 122 2.06 8.95 -13.62
C ARG A 122 1.94 7.77 -14.59
N THR A 123 1.20 7.97 -15.68
CA THR A 123 1.08 6.98 -16.76
C THR A 123 2.47 6.54 -17.23
N GLY A 124 2.86 5.31 -16.90
CA GLY A 124 4.15 4.73 -17.30
C GLY A 124 4.95 4.05 -16.18
N GLU A 125 4.64 4.32 -14.91
CA GLU A 125 5.23 3.58 -13.78
C GLU A 125 4.68 2.14 -13.73
N PRO A 126 5.48 1.14 -13.27
CA PRO A 126 4.95 -0.16 -12.95
C PRO A 126 3.76 0.01 -12.00
N ARG A 127 2.59 -0.46 -12.40
CA ARG A 127 1.33 -0.25 -11.65
C ARG A 127 1.38 -0.73 -10.20
N SER A 128 2.36 -1.59 -9.87
CA SER A 128 2.61 -2.21 -8.57
C SER A 128 3.40 -1.35 -7.57
N ASP A 129 3.56 -0.04 -7.81
CA ASP A 129 4.41 0.84 -6.97
C ASP A 129 3.65 2.01 -6.31
N THR A 130 2.34 2.08 -6.50
CA THR A 130 1.57 3.26 -6.07
C THR A 130 1.49 3.35 -4.55
N PHE A 131 1.19 2.22 -3.89
CA PHE A 131 1.17 2.14 -2.44
C PHE A 131 2.53 2.46 -1.82
N ARG A 132 3.62 1.88 -2.35
CA ARG A 132 4.97 2.08 -1.81
C ARG A 132 5.39 3.54 -1.91
N HIS A 133 5.20 4.19 -3.05
CA HIS A 133 5.46 5.61 -3.19
C HIS A 133 4.63 6.47 -2.23
N ALA A 134 3.33 6.17 -2.08
CA ALA A 134 2.45 6.90 -1.15
C ALA A 134 2.86 6.68 0.33
N LEU A 135 3.23 5.45 0.69
CA LEU A 135 3.78 5.12 2.00
C LEU A 135 5.07 5.88 2.25
N TYR A 136 6.01 5.89 1.30
CA TYR A 136 7.29 6.57 1.45
C TYR A 136 7.08 8.07 1.64
N ALA A 137 6.21 8.69 0.85
CA ALA A 137 5.83 10.08 0.98
C ALA A 137 5.31 10.43 2.38
N ALA A 138 4.45 9.58 2.96
CA ALA A 138 3.86 9.82 4.27
C ALA A 138 4.78 9.46 5.44
N TYR A 139 5.59 8.40 5.27
CA TYR A 139 6.34 7.76 6.35
C TYR A 139 7.76 8.31 6.47
N MET A 140 8.54 8.22 5.40
CA MET A 140 9.98 8.51 5.38
C MET A 140 10.32 9.86 4.77
N ALA A 141 9.59 10.28 3.73
CA ALA A 141 10.02 11.37 2.89
C ALA A 141 10.16 12.70 3.65
N GLY A 142 11.06 13.52 3.14
CA GLY A 142 11.40 14.83 3.68
C GLY A 142 12.78 14.88 4.35
N PRO A 143 13.12 16.03 4.92
CA PRO A 143 14.38 16.26 5.60
C PRO A 143 14.41 15.62 7.00
N TRP A 144 15.57 15.06 7.35
CA TRP A 144 15.88 14.49 8.64
C TRP A 144 17.28 14.94 9.06
N LYS A 145 17.40 15.48 10.26
CA LYS A 145 18.70 15.84 10.83
C LYS A 145 19.32 14.64 11.52
N ILE A 146 20.60 14.37 11.26
CA ILE A 146 21.36 13.37 12.01
C ILE A 146 21.73 13.98 13.37
N ILE A 147 21.18 13.45 14.45
CA ILE A 147 21.45 13.92 15.82
C ILE A 147 22.45 13.02 16.56
N GLU A 148 22.60 11.77 16.13
CA GLU A 148 23.66 10.87 16.59
C GLU A 148 24.16 10.00 15.43
N GLY A 149 25.46 9.72 15.41
CA GLY A 149 26.11 8.84 14.44
C GLY A 149 26.97 9.56 13.39
N PRO A 150 27.54 8.82 12.42
CA PRO A 150 28.30 9.41 11.32
C PRO A 150 27.49 10.47 10.57
N GLY A 151 28.06 11.66 10.38
CA GLY A 151 27.37 12.81 9.76
C GLY A 151 26.51 13.61 10.74
N THR A 152 26.70 13.48 12.05
CA THR A 152 25.98 14.28 13.06
C THR A 152 26.01 15.78 12.70
N GLY A 153 24.83 16.39 12.66
CA GLY A 153 24.62 17.78 12.24
C GLY A 153 24.11 17.92 10.80
N ASP A 154 24.40 16.95 9.93
CA ASP A 154 23.97 16.97 8.54
C ASP A 154 22.47 16.68 8.40
N THR A 155 21.91 17.08 7.25
CA THR A 155 20.53 16.76 6.87
C THR A 155 20.52 15.70 5.78
N VAL A 156 19.80 14.61 6.04
CA VAL A 156 19.44 13.57 5.08
C VAL A 156 18.07 13.92 4.51
N ILE A 157 17.89 13.75 3.20
CA ILE A 157 16.58 13.87 2.57
C ILE A 157 16.22 12.51 1.98
N PHE A 158 15.15 11.92 2.49
CA PHE A 158 14.51 10.75 1.88
C PHE A 158 13.47 11.22 0.87
N ALA A 159 13.49 10.66 -0.33
CA ALA A 159 12.52 10.93 -1.38
C ALA A 159 11.42 9.85 -1.40
N ALA A 160 10.26 10.18 -1.96
CA ALA A 160 9.11 9.26 -2.03
C ALA A 160 9.33 8.10 -3.04
N ASP A 161 10.29 8.24 -3.95
CA ASP A 161 10.69 7.25 -4.94
C ASP A 161 11.83 6.33 -4.47
N GLY A 162 12.22 6.42 -3.19
CA GLY A 162 13.32 5.63 -2.63
C GLY A 162 14.69 6.29 -2.74
N GLY A 163 14.82 7.49 -3.32
CA GLY A 163 16.08 8.22 -3.33
C GLY A 163 16.52 8.72 -1.95
N VAL A 164 17.83 8.82 -1.72
CA VAL A 164 18.43 9.40 -0.53
C VAL A 164 19.51 10.41 -0.92
N THR A 165 19.50 11.59 -0.30
CA THR A 165 20.58 12.58 -0.43
C THR A 165 21.05 13.04 0.95
N GLY A 166 22.31 13.48 1.04
CA GLY A 166 22.92 13.92 2.31
C GLY A 166 23.32 12.79 3.26
N PHE A 167 22.92 11.54 3.00
CA PHE A 167 23.42 10.39 3.76
C PHE A 167 24.87 10.08 3.34
N PRO A 168 25.83 9.94 4.28
CA PRO A 168 27.25 9.84 3.93
C PRO A 168 27.66 8.72 2.97
N ARG A 169 26.87 7.64 2.89
CA ARG A 169 27.23 6.42 2.16
C ARG A 169 26.14 5.84 1.26
N TYR A 170 24.94 6.39 1.29
CA TYR A 170 23.79 5.78 0.62
C TYR A 170 23.07 6.80 -0.27
N ASP A 171 22.59 6.32 -1.42
CA ASP A 171 21.84 7.09 -2.39
C ASP A 171 20.41 6.56 -2.63
N GLN A 172 20.07 5.39 -2.08
CA GLN A 172 18.71 4.87 -2.11
C GLN A 172 18.35 4.12 -0.83
N TYR A 173 17.05 3.98 -0.58
CA TYR A 173 16.48 3.17 0.50
C TYR A 173 15.28 2.37 -0.01
N GLU A 174 15.06 1.22 0.61
CA GLU A 174 13.84 0.42 0.43
C GLU A 174 13.36 -0.10 1.78
N LEU A 175 12.11 0.22 2.14
CA LEU A 175 11.42 -0.39 3.28
C LEU A 175 10.95 -1.80 2.90
N CYS A 176 11.12 -2.75 3.81
CA CYS A 176 10.66 -4.12 3.63
C CYS A 176 9.16 -4.21 3.97
N LEU A 177 8.28 -4.27 2.96
CA LEU A 177 6.82 -4.13 3.15
C LEU A 177 6.04 -5.44 3.13
N GLY A 178 6.60 -6.55 2.68
CA GLY A 178 5.82 -7.77 2.48
C GLY A 178 6.65 -9.03 2.42
N GLY A 179 5.98 -10.17 2.30
CA GLY A 179 6.65 -11.46 2.30
C GLY A 179 7.25 -11.77 3.67
N ASP A 180 8.43 -12.37 3.67
CA ASP A 180 9.11 -12.79 4.88
C ASP A 180 9.75 -11.65 5.68
N CYS A 181 9.63 -10.40 5.24
CA CYS A 181 10.09 -9.20 5.98
C CYS A 181 9.65 -9.20 7.45
N SER A 182 8.36 -9.48 7.74
CA SER A 182 7.86 -9.46 9.12
C SER A 182 8.33 -10.66 9.94
N SER A 183 8.49 -11.82 9.30
CA SER A 183 8.96 -13.05 9.97
C SER A 183 10.47 -13.03 10.19
N GLN A 184 11.24 -12.52 9.23
CA GLN A 184 12.68 -12.42 9.29
C GLN A 184 13.12 -11.32 10.25
N GLY A 185 12.41 -10.19 10.29
CA GLY A 185 12.70 -9.06 11.19
C GLY A 185 12.51 -9.36 12.68
N ALA A 186 12.02 -10.56 13.05
CA ALA A 186 11.68 -10.93 14.42
C ALA A 186 10.77 -9.88 15.12
N GLY A 187 9.83 -9.29 14.35
CA GLY A 187 8.95 -8.21 14.82
C GLY A 187 9.51 -6.79 14.70
N ASN A 188 10.71 -6.61 14.13
CA ASN A 188 11.27 -5.30 13.81
C ASN A 188 11.01 -4.92 12.35
N ASP A 189 10.86 -3.62 12.10
CA ASP A 189 10.86 -3.11 10.74
C ASP A 189 12.28 -3.11 10.17
N THR A 190 12.42 -3.55 8.92
CA THR A 190 13.70 -3.60 8.22
C THR A 190 13.70 -2.67 7.01
N LEU A 191 14.88 -2.13 6.71
CA LEU A 191 15.12 -1.35 5.51
C LEU A 191 16.48 -1.71 4.92
N SER A 192 16.58 -1.63 3.60
CA SER A 192 17.85 -1.71 2.89
C SER A 192 18.30 -0.31 2.52
N LEU A 193 19.57 0.03 2.79
CA LEU A 193 20.21 1.24 2.27
C LEU A 193 21.20 0.85 1.18
N TYR A 194 21.14 1.53 0.04
CA TYR A 194 21.92 1.17 -1.12
C TYR A 194 22.98 2.20 -1.44
N LYS A 195 24.11 1.71 -1.93
CA LYS A 195 25.12 2.48 -2.64
C LYS A 195 25.33 1.87 -4.02
N GLY A 196 24.68 2.43 -5.04
CA GLY A 196 24.64 1.79 -6.35
C GLY A 196 24.01 0.40 -6.26
N ASN A 197 24.76 -0.66 -6.58
CA ASN A 197 24.26 -2.04 -6.56
C ASN A 197 24.52 -2.80 -5.25
N LYS A 198 25.10 -2.15 -4.23
CA LYS A 198 25.36 -2.76 -2.93
C LYS A 198 24.29 -2.32 -1.94
N ALA A 199 23.69 -3.29 -1.25
CA ALA A 199 22.69 -3.06 -0.22
C ALA A 199 23.26 -3.46 1.14
N ASP A 200 23.08 -2.59 2.14
CA ASP A 200 23.27 -2.92 3.54
C ASP A 200 21.91 -3.02 4.23
N GLY A 201 21.69 -4.10 4.98
CA GLY A 201 20.46 -4.31 5.75
C GLY A 201 20.49 -3.58 7.09
N TRP A 202 19.36 -2.97 7.44
CA TRP A 202 19.17 -2.21 8.66
C TRP A 202 17.86 -2.60 9.33
N ILE A 203 17.87 -2.61 10.66
CA ILE A 203 16.63 -2.54 11.44
C ILE A 203 16.40 -1.08 11.78
N PHE A 204 15.16 -0.63 11.67
CA PHE A 204 14.80 0.72 12.05
C PHE A 204 13.66 0.75 13.05
N VAL A 205 13.68 1.77 13.89
CA VAL A 205 12.60 2.08 14.82
C VAL A 205 12.18 3.52 14.59
N ARG A 206 10.94 3.72 14.18
CA ARG A 206 10.35 5.06 14.08
C ARG A 206 9.37 5.30 15.21
N GLN A 207 9.50 6.45 15.86
CA GLN A 207 8.59 6.95 16.89
C GLN A 207 8.31 8.42 16.61
N GLY A 208 7.19 8.70 15.96
CA GLY A 208 6.81 10.05 15.53
C GLY A 208 7.85 10.67 14.58
N GLN A 209 8.61 11.65 15.10
CA GLN A 209 9.66 12.36 14.35
C GLN A 209 11.06 11.79 14.58
N ARG A 210 11.23 10.80 15.45
CA ARG A 210 12.53 10.17 15.71
C ARG A 210 12.64 8.86 14.93
N LEU A 211 13.78 8.65 14.27
CA LEU A 211 14.14 7.43 13.54
C LEU A 211 15.49 6.93 14.05
N GLU A 212 15.54 5.68 14.48
CA GLU A 212 16.77 5.02 14.92
C GLU A 212 17.11 3.90 13.95
N LEU A 213 18.39 3.81 13.55
CA LEU A 213 18.89 2.78 12.64
C LEU A 213 19.92 1.91 13.36
N PHE A 214 19.71 0.61 13.30
CA PHE A 214 20.54 -0.42 13.93
C PHE A 214 21.10 -1.32 12.86
N HIS A 215 22.39 -1.65 12.97
CA HIS A 215 22.98 -2.60 12.04
C HIS A 215 22.24 -3.95 12.16
N GLN A 216 21.80 -4.50 11.04
CA GLN A 216 21.10 -5.78 11.05
C GLN A 216 22.09 -6.91 11.31
N ILE A 217 21.79 -7.78 12.28
CA ILE A 217 22.55 -9.01 12.54
C ILE A 217 21.66 -10.18 12.13
N ASN A 218 22.17 -11.05 11.25
CA ASN A 218 21.53 -12.33 10.95
C ASN A 218 22.07 -13.40 11.90
N LEU A 219 21.21 -13.97 12.75
CA LEU A 219 21.56 -15.05 13.67
C LEU A 219 21.50 -16.43 13.02
N SER A 220 20.85 -16.52 11.86
CA SER A 220 20.68 -17.76 11.12
C SER A 220 21.94 -18.14 10.35
N ARG A 221 22.08 -19.44 10.09
CA ARG A 221 23.09 -19.96 9.16
C ARG A 221 22.75 -19.56 7.72
N PRO A 222 23.72 -19.61 6.79
CA PRO A 222 23.47 -19.25 5.39
C PRO A 222 22.38 -20.06 4.68
N ASP A 223 22.08 -21.27 5.17
CA ASP A 223 21.08 -22.20 4.65
C ASP A 223 19.74 -22.18 5.41
N GLU A 224 19.60 -21.30 6.40
CA GLU A 224 18.40 -21.14 7.22
C GLU A 224 17.64 -19.86 6.83
N ILE A 225 16.33 -19.82 7.15
CA ILE A 225 15.54 -18.59 7.02
C ILE A 225 16.18 -17.51 7.92
N PRO A 226 16.46 -16.29 7.42
CA PRO A 226 17.10 -15.25 8.21
C PRO A 226 16.31 -14.90 9.48
N GLU A 227 17.04 -14.77 10.59
CA GLU A 227 16.55 -14.24 11.86
C GLU A 227 17.33 -12.96 12.14
N LEU A 228 16.67 -11.84 11.88
CA LEU A 228 17.26 -10.51 11.87
C LEU A 228 16.98 -9.81 13.20
N THR A 229 18.04 -9.44 13.90
CA THR A 229 17.98 -8.79 15.21
C THR A 229 18.74 -7.46 15.21
N PRO A 230 18.30 -6.45 15.98
CA PRO A 230 19.01 -5.17 16.03
C PRO A 230 20.38 -5.36 16.68
N GLY A 231 21.42 -5.03 15.92
CA GLY A 231 22.78 -4.85 16.42
C GLY A 231 23.00 -3.45 17.02
N PRO A 232 24.26 -2.96 17.02
CA PRO A 232 24.56 -1.63 17.53
C PRO A 232 23.83 -0.53 16.75
N ARG A 233 23.23 0.42 17.48
CA ARG A 233 22.65 1.64 16.90
C ARG A 233 23.73 2.44 16.18
N GLN A 234 23.50 2.77 14.92
CA GLN A 234 24.43 3.54 14.09
C GLN A 234 23.99 4.99 13.91
N TRP A 235 22.68 5.22 13.78
CA TRP A 235 22.14 6.56 13.61
C TRP A 235 20.90 6.81 14.45
N VAL A 236 20.77 8.08 14.83
CA VAL A 236 19.50 8.66 15.27
C VAL A 236 19.25 9.89 14.41
N LEU A 237 18.07 9.93 13.80
CA LEU A 237 17.62 11.03 12.96
C LEU A 237 16.34 11.64 13.53
N GLU A 238 16.19 12.95 13.32
CA GLU A 238 15.01 13.71 13.71
C GLU A 238 14.40 14.43 12.50
N LYS A 239 13.13 14.15 12.21
CA LYS A 239 12.38 14.75 11.10
C LYS A 239 12.25 16.26 11.33
N GLN A 240 12.52 17.06 10.29
CA GLN A 240 12.47 18.53 10.34
C GLN A 240 11.15 19.09 9.78
#